data_AF-A0A8E2DVM3-F1
#
_entry.id   AF-A0A8E2DVM3-F1
#
_cell.length_a   1.000
_cell.length_b   1.000
_cell.length_c   1.000
_cell.angle_alpha   90.00
_cell.angle_beta   90.00
_cell.angle_gamma   90.00
#
_symmetry.space_group_name_H-M   'P 1'
#
loop_
_entity.id
_entity.type
_entity.pdbx_description
1 polymer ?
#
loop_
_entity_poly.entity_id
_entity_poly.type
_entity_poly.pdbx_seq_one_letter_code
_entity_poly.pdbx_strand_id
1 'polypeptide(L)'
;MMPALAAPRPFAWAIPGLQSLLELFPPFLLAVPKKKVSHSRKAMRSANKGLKDKRNLVHCPGCGSPKLAHHLCSNCYSSLNRAWKAKVRGGGNSESNVPVALD
;
A
#
# COMPACT_ATOMS: atom_id res chain seq x y z
N MET A 1 -59.17 -13.00 -56.11
CA MET A 1 -58.82 -13.02 -54.68
C MET A 1 -57.30 -13.14 -54.61
N MET A 2 -56.58 -12.08 -54.24
CA MET A 2 -55.11 -12.05 -54.14
C MET A 2 -54.75 -11.42 -52.79
N PRO A 3 -53.91 -12.05 -51.94
CA PRO A 3 -53.55 -11.49 -50.65
C PRO A 3 -52.35 -10.56 -50.79
N ALA A 4 -52.46 -9.35 -50.22
CA ALA A 4 -51.37 -8.39 -50.15
C ALA A 4 -50.36 -8.83 -49.06
N LEU A 5 -49.11 -9.06 -49.45
CA LEU A 5 -47.99 -9.29 -48.54
C LEU A 5 -47.63 -7.99 -47.82
N ALA A 6 -47.79 -7.97 -46.50
CA ALA A 6 -47.31 -6.89 -45.64
C ALA A 6 -45.78 -6.99 -45.47
N ALA A 7 -45.05 -5.96 -45.91
CA ALA A 7 -43.61 -5.87 -45.71
C ALA A 7 -43.25 -5.48 -44.26
N PRO A 8 -42.18 -6.05 -43.66
CA PRO A 8 -41.73 -5.68 -42.33
C PRO A 8 -41.12 -4.27 -42.36
N ARG A 9 -41.48 -3.46 -41.35
CA ARG A 9 -40.95 -2.10 -41.17
C ARG A 9 -39.44 -2.19 -40.86
N PRO A 10 -38.56 -1.47 -41.58
CA PRO A 10 -37.15 -1.51 -41.27
C PRO A 10 -36.93 -0.96 -39.85
N PHE A 11 -36.16 -1.72 -39.09
CA PHE A 11 -35.72 -1.44 -37.73
C PHE A 11 -35.25 0.02 -37.61
N ALA A 12 -36.10 0.85 -37.00
CA ALA A 12 -35.77 2.24 -36.73
C ALA A 12 -34.74 2.26 -35.59
N TRP A 13 -33.49 2.56 -35.92
CA TRP A 13 -32.50 2.94 -34.92
C TRP A 13 -33.00 4.21 -34.22
N ALA A 14 -33.59 4.04 -33.04
CA ALA A 14 -33.93 5.14 -32.17
C ALA A 14 -32.63 5.88 -31.85
N ILE A 15 -32.48 7.10 -32.37
CA ILE A 15 -31.39 7.99 -32.00
C ILE A 15 -31.57 8.26 -30.50
N PRO A 16 -30.69 7.77 -29.62
CA PRO A 16 -30.86 7.95 -28.19
C PRO A 16 -30.80 9.45 -27.90
N GLY A 17 -31.81 9.95 -27.18
CA GLY A 17 -31.92 11.36 -26.84
C GLY A 17 -30.72 11.84 -26.02
N LEU A 18 -30.49 13.16 -25.98
CA LEU A 18 -29.40 13.80 -25.23
C LEU A 18 -29.28 13.33 -23.77
N GLN A 19 -30.39 12.86 -23.17
CA GLN A 19 -30.43 12.29 -21.83
C GLN A 19 -29.57 11.03 -21.69
N SER A 20 -29.58 10.13 -22.68
CA SER A 20 -28.79 8.90 -22.69
C SER A 20 -27.30 9.17 -22.86
N LEU A 21 -26.95 10.29 -23.52
CA LEU A 21 -25.57 10.70 -23.71
C LEU A 21 -24.97 11.27 -22.41
N LEU A 22 -25.78 11.97 -21.61
CA LEU A 22 -25.36 12.53 -20.32
C LEU A 22 -25.13 11.43 -19.26
N GLU A 23 -25.89 10.34 -19.30
CA GLU A 23 -25.66 9.16 -18.43
C GLU A 23 -24.44 8.33 -18.85
N LEU A 24 -24.06 8.38 -20.14
CA LEU A 24 -22.89 7.66 -20.65
C LEU A 24 -21.57 8.34 -20.29
N PHE A 25 -21.58 9.66 -20.07
CA PHE A 25 -20.40 10.42 -19.68
C PHE A 25 -20.18 10.35 -18.17
N PRO A 26 -19.16 9.62 -17.69
CA PRO A 26 -19.07 9.39 -16.27
C PRO A 26 -18.57 10.66 -15.55
N PRO A 27 -18.91 10.84 -14.27
CA PRO A 27 -18.61 12.06 -13.50
C PRO A 27 -17.12 12.43 -13.44
N PHE A 28 -16.21 11.53 -13.85
CA PHE A 28 -14.79 11.82 -13.99
C PHE A 28 -14.50 12.91 -15.04
N LEU A 29 -15.32 13.07 -16.09
CA LEU A 29 -15.12 14.12 -17.10
C LEU A 29 -15.40 15.53 -16.54
N LEU A 30 -16.33 15.62 -15.59
CA LEU A 30 -16.65 16.86 -14.88
C LEU A 30 -15.69 17.12 -13.71
N ALA A 31 -15.12 16.07 -13.11
CA ALA A 31 -14.22 16.15 -11.96
C ALA A 31 -12.74 16.36 -12.33
N VAL A 32 -12.46 17.18 -13.35
CA VAL A 32 -11.09 17.50 -13.79
C VAL A 32 -10.62 18.85 -13.20
N PRO A 33 -9.35 18.97 -12.74
CA PRO A 33 -8.81 20.24 -12.30
C PRO A 33 -8.91 21.31 -13.40
N LYS A 34 -9.66 22.38 -13.14
CA LYS A 34 -9.89 23.44 -14.14
C LYS A 34 -8.62 24.17 -14.56
N LYS A 35 -7.65 24.30 -13.64
CA LYS A 35 -6.40 25.05 -13.83
C LYS A 35 -5.23 24.36 -13.13
N LYS A 36 -4.02 24.52 -13.70
CA LYS A 36 -2.77 24.08 -13.08
C LYS A 36 -2.51 24.85 -11.78
N VAL A 37 -2.04 24.14 -10.77
CA VAL A 37 -1.67 24.72 -9.48
C VAL A 37 -0.38 25.55 -9.61
N SER A 38 -0.33 26.74 -8.99
CA SER A 38 0.90 27.55 -8.93
C SER A 38 1.98 26.91 -8.07
N HIS A 39 3.25 27.25 -8.34
CA HIS A 39 4.39 26.72 -7.58
C HIS A 39 4.24 26.93 -6.06
N SER A 40 3.87 28.14 -5.64
CA SER A 40 3.64 28.49 -4.24
C SER A 40 2.54 27.64 -3.58
N ARG A 41 1.38 27.47 -4.23
CA ARG A 41 0.27 26.63 -3.71
C ARG A 41 0.63 25.14 -3.63
N LYS A 42 1.53 24.66 -4.48
CA LYS A 42 2.08 23.30 -4.41
C LYS A 42 3.03 23.17 -3.22
N ALA A 43 3.96 24.12 -3.07
CA ALA A 43 4.97 24.13 -2.01
C ALA A 43 4.35 24.20 -0.60
N MET A 44 3.36 25.08 -0.39
CA MET A 44 2.64 25.17 0.89
C MET A 44 1.94 23.85 1.25
N ARG A 45 1.38 23.15 0.26
CA ARG A 45 0.76 21.83 0.49
C ARG A 45 1.76 20.72 0.79
N SER A 46 2.98 20.80 0.28
CA SER A 46 4.03 19.80 0.57
C SER A 46 4.78 20.07 1.87
N ALA A 47 4.80 21.31 2.37
CA ALA A 47 5.56 21.69 3.56
C ALA A 47 5.19 20.87 4.81
N ASN A 48 3.91 20.51 4.94
CA ASN A 48 3.42 19.75 6.09
C ASN A 48 3.71 18.23 6.03
N LYS A 49 4.35 17.75 4.96
CA LYS A 49 4.60 16.31 4.72
C LYS A 49 6.02 15.86 5.08
N GLY A 50 6.73 16.63 5.90
CA GLY A 50 8.08 16.29 6.35
C GLY A 50 8.13 15.01 7.21
N LEU A 51 9.26 14.30 7.16
CA LEU A 51 9.50 13.16 8.05
C LEU A 51 9.66 13.66 9.48
N LYS A 52 8.92 13.06 10.42
CA LYS A 52 9.04 13.39 11.84
C LYS A 52 10.27 12.69 12.43
N ASP A 53 11.04 13.43 13.22
CA ASP A 53 12.20 12.88 13.92
C ASP A 53 11.79 11.85 14.96
N LYS A 54 12.50 10.72 14.99
CA LYS A 54 12.30 9.68 15.99
C LYS A 54 13.23 9.93 17.17
N ARG A 55 12.67 10.28 18.33
CA ARG A 55 13.41 10.48 19.60
C ARG A 55 13.59 9.20 20.43
N ASN A 56 13.02 8.09 19.97
CA ASN A 56 12.96 6.83 20.70
C ASN A 56 14.19 5.94 20.43
N LEU A 57 15.38 6.52 20.36
CA LEU A 57 16.64 5.80 20.15
C LEU A 57 17.39 5.71 21.48
N VAL A 58 17.72 4.49 21.88
CA VAL A 58 18.46 4.19 23.11
C VAL A 58 19.65 3.30 22.77
N HIS A 59 20.70 3.35 23.59
CA HIS A 59 21.85 2.46 23.43
C HIS A 59 21.51 1.02 23.85
N CYS A 60 22.00 0.03 23.10
CA CYS A 60 21.88 -1.36 23.48
C CYS A 60 22.82 -1.70 24.65
N PRO A 61 22.36 -2.35 25.73
CA PRO A 61 23.22 -2.71 26.87
C PRO A 61 24.25 -3.79 26.55
N GLY A 62 24.05 -4.59 25.50
CA GLY A 62 25.00 -5.65 25.12
C GLY A 62 26.12 -5.17 24.20
N CYS A 63 25.77 -4.46 23.11
CA CYS A 63 26.72 -4.09 22.06
C CYS A 63 26.93 -2.58 21.89
N GLY A 64 26.24 -1.73 22.65
CA GLY A 64 26.36 -0.27 22.58
C GLY A 64 25.72 0.41 21.35
N SER A 65 25.37 -0.34 20.30
CA SER A 65 24.75 0.23 19.09
C SER A 65 23.38 0.85 19.38
N PRO A 66 22.98 1.93 18.68
CA PRO A 66 21.66 2.52 18.84
C PRO A 66 20.58 1.53 18.41
N LYS A 67 19.55 1.38 19.24
CA LYS A 67 18.36 0.58 18.97
C LYS A 67 17.10 1.41 19.26
N LEU A 68 15.96 0.95 18.75
CA LEU A 68 14.68 1.54 19.10
C LEU A 68 14.30 1.19 20.56
N ALA A 69 13.71 2.13 21.28
CA ALA A 69 13.18 1.89 22.63
C ALA A 69 12.09 0.80 22.59
N HIS A 70 12.10 -0.11 23.57
CA HIS A 70 11.22 -1.30 23.65
C HIS A 70 11.39 -2.33 22.52
N HIS A 71 12.40 -2.20 21.67
CA HIS A 71 12.72 -3.20 20.65
C HIS A 71 14.01 -3.96 20.99
N LEU A 72 14.08 -5.20 20.50
CA LEU A 72 15.29 -6.00 20.55
C LEU A 72 16.33 -5.42 19.59
N CYS A 73 17.61 -5.49 19.95
CA CYS A 73 18.68 -4.99 19.10
C CYS A 73 18.82 -5.89 17.86
N SER A 74 18.76 -5.30 16.66
CA SER A 74 18.91 -6.02 15.39
C SER A 74 20.28 -6.69 15.27
N ASN A 75 21.35 -6.03 15.72
CA ASN A 75 22.71 -6.55 15.65
C ASN A 75 22.89 -7.77 16.57
N CYS A 76 22.56 -7.63 17.86
CA CYS A 76 22.65 -8.74 18.83
C CYS A 76 21.75 -9.90 18.43
N TYR A 77 20.51 -9.63 18.01
CA TYR A 77 19.61 -10.69 17.57
C TYR A 77 20.16 -11.44 16.36
N SER A 78 20.72 -10.72 15.38
CA SER A 78 21.25 -11.36 14.17
C SER A 78 22.46 -12.25 14.46
N SER A 79 23.37 -11.82 15.34
CA SER A 79 24.56 -12.60 15.72
C SER A 79 24.19 -13.84 16.54
N LEU A 80 23.34 -13.68 17.55
CA LEU A 80 22.84 -14.79 18.37
C LEU A 80 22.09 -15.82 17.52
N ASN A 81 21.18 -15.36 16.64
CA ASN A 81 20.41 -16.24 15.77
C ASN A 81 21.30 -17.01 14.79
N ARG A 82 22.36 -16.39 14.24
CA ARG A 82 23.34 -17.08 13.39
C ARG A 82 24.11 -18.15 14.16
N ALA A 83 24.55 -17.84 15.37
CA ALA A 83 25.25 -18.80 16.23
C ALA A 83 24.36 -19.99 16.60
N TRP A 84 23.09 -19.75 16.96
CA TRP A 84 22.13 -20.82 17.25
C TRP A 84 21.87 -21.71 16.03
N LYS A 85 21.64 -21.11 14.86
CA LYS A 85 21.45 -21.87 13.62
C LYS A 85 22.68 -22.70 13.24
N ALA A 86 23.89 -22.18 13.45
CA ALA A 86 25.12 -22.92 13.22
C ALA A 86 25.22 -24.16 14.14
N LYS A 87 24.87 -24.01 15.43
CA LYS A 87 24.82 -25.13 16.38
C LYS A 87 23.80 -26.20 15.98
N VAL A 88 22.59 -25.79 15.58
CA VAL A 88 21.53 -26.72 15.12
C VAL A 88 21.98 -27.50 13.88
N ARG A 89 22.60 -26.82 12.91
CA ARG A 89 23.11 -27.46 11.68
C ARG A 89 24.28 -28.40 11.93
N GLY A 90 25.06 -28.15 12.99
CA GLY A 90 26.24 -28.93 13.36
C GLY A 90 25.95 -30.26 14.06
N GLY A 91 24.69 -30.66 14.26
CA GLY A 91 24.34 -31.99 14.77
C GLY A 91 24.63 -32.22 16.26
N GLY A 92 24.58 -31.17 17.10
CA GLY A 92 24.82 -31.28 18.54
C GLY A 92 23.56 -31.68 19.31
N ASN A 93 23.49 -32.96 19.71
CA ASN A 93 22.60 -33.42 20.78
C ASN A 93 23.13 -32.85 22.11
N SER A 94 22.66 -31.66 22.48
CA SER A 94 22.97 -31.05 23.77
C SER A 94 21.72 -30.39 24.30
N GLU A 95 21.05 -31.13 25.17
CA GLU A 95 20.07 -30.63 26.11
C GLU A 95 20.74 -29.51 26.92
N SER A 96 20.41 -28.28 26.58
CA SER A 96 20.87 -27.10 27.31
C SER A 96 19.66 -26.21 27.45
N ASN A 97 19.18 -26.07 28.69
CA ASN A 97 18.22 -25.08 29.17
C ASN A 97 18.18 -23.86 28.24
N VAL A 98 17.28 -23.90 27.27
CA VAL A 98 16.92 -22.71 26.50
C VAL A 98 16.18 -21.87 27.52
N PRO A 99 16.61 -20.62 27.83
CA PRO A 99 15.74 -19.75 28.60
C PRO A 99 14.51 -19.56 27.72
N VAL A 100 13.44 -20.28 28.08
CA VAL A 100 12.12 -20.16 27.49
C VAL A 100 11.82 -18.67 27.48
N ALA A 101 11.46 -18.17 26.31
CA ALA A 101 11.01 -16.81 26.12
C ALA A 101 10.04 -16.46 27.26
N LEU A 102 10.48 -15.63 28.19
CA LEU A 102 9.57 -15.05 29.17
C LEU A 102 8.90 -13.85 28.50
N ASP A 103 7.58 -13.88 28.56
CA ASP A 103 6.65 -12.76 28.41
C ASP A 103 7.15 -11.47 29.10
#